data_AF-A0A2N3T4Z0-F1
#
_entry.id   AF-A0A2N3T4Z0-F1
#
_cell.length_a   1.000
_cell.length_b   1.000
_cell.length_c   1.000
_cell.angle_alpha   90.00
_cell.angle_beta   90.00
_cell.angle_gamma   90.00
#
_symmetry.space_group_name_H-M   'P 1'
#
loop_
_entity.id
_entity.type
_entity.pdbx_description
1 polymer ?
#
loop_
_entity_poly.entity_id
_entity_poly.type
_entity_poly.pdbx_seq_one_letter_code
_entity_poly.pdbx_strand_id
1 'polypeptide(L)'
;MFLKKKETIQIDPQQRELYEHARKRVIQKKRLFQHFIIFLVGSVFFAILNLALGYGKEVVLFGIDWYIVSILCWAFLLVIHFCNVWLFSTFMGQEWADRQMERLIAKQKEEIVLLQKDIDLMYPKEELVKKKEGFIKGKASEIVEELKETKNMITMIAAAGENNALGKDNDLVWHLPDDFKRFKKLTTGHHIIMGRKTFETFPKLLPNRVHVVITRNTGYQAEGAIVVHNMQDALEIAKGDTQPFIIGGGEIYTMGMDHADCIELTRVHETFEADAFFPEIDTKIWKLDKEEFHDVDEKHKHPFTYYTYTRK
;
A
#
# COMPACT_ATOMS: atom_id res chain seq x y z
N MET A 1 35.98 -6.50 -1.89
CA MET A 1 35.17 -7.23 -2.91
C MET A 1 33.86 -6.46 -3.04
N PHE A 2 33.75 -5.56 -4.02
CA PHE A 2 32.60 -4.67 -4.16
C PHE A 2 31.45 -5.38 -4.88
N LEU A 3 30.32 -5.56 -4.19
CA LEU A 3 29.07 -6.07 -4.75
C LEU A 3 28.46 -5.00 -5.67
N LYS A 4 28.48 -5.25 -6.99
CA LYS A 4 27.72 -4.49 -7.98
C LYS A 4 26.21 -4.66 -7.71
N LYS A 5 25.54 -3.58 -7.33
CA LYS A 5 24.09 -3.47 -7.27
C LYS A 5 23.53 -3.64 -8.69
N LYS A 6 22.66 -4.64 -8.91
CA LYS A 6 21.94 -4.82 -10.17
C LYS A 6 20.90 -3.68 -10.29
N GLU A 7 21.14 -2.75 -11.20
CA GLU A 7 20.14 -1.78 -11.63
C GLU A 7 19.06 -2.50 -12.44
N THR A 8 17.84 -2.55 -11.91
CA THR A 8 16.66 -2.95 -12.67
C THR A 8 16.25 -1.78 -13.55
N ILE A 9 16.49 -1.89 -14.86
CA ILE A 9 16.04 -0.93 -15.87
C ILE A 9 14.50 -0.95 -15.87
N GLN A 10 13.88 0.06 -15.25
CA GLN A 10 12.45 0.30 -15.40
C GLN A 10 12.22 0.87 -16.80
N ILE A 11 11.63 0.06 -17.69
CA ILE A 11 11.24 0.50 -19.03
C ILE A 11 10.08 1.49 -18.89
N ASP A 12 10.21 2.67 -19.49
CA ASP A 12 9.19 3.71 -19.56
C ASP A 12 7.86 3.12 -20.10
N PRO A 13 6.70 3.36 -19.44
CA PRO A 13 5.40 2.86 -19.88
C PRO A 13 5.10 3.10 -21.37
N GLN A 14 5.55 4.24 -21.94
CA GLN A 14 5.36 4.53 -23.36
C GLN A 14 6.23 3.63 -24.26
N GLN A 15 7.48 3.37 -23.86
CA GLN A 15 8.36 2.44 -24.58
C GLN A 15 7.82 1.00 -24.54
N ARG A 16 7.16 0.62 -23.45
CA ARG A 16 6.52 -0.69 -23.32
C ARG A 16 5.36 -0.87 -24.29
N GLU A 17 4.50 0.14 -24.44
CA GLU A 17 3.37 0.09 -25.38
C GLU A 17 3.84 0.00 -26.84
N LEU A 18 4.85 0.80 -27.22
CA LEU A 18 5.48 0.75 -28.54
C LEU A 18 6.05 -0.65 -28.84
N TYR A 19 6.72 -1.25 -27.86
CA TYR A 19 7.28 -2.60 -27.98
C TYR A 19 6.20 -3.67 -28.12
N GLU A 20 5.14 -3.61 -27.31
CA GLU A 20 4.03 -4.56 -27.38
C GLU A 20 3.29 -4.46 -28.72
N HIS A 21 3.08 -3.25 -29.23
CA HIS A 21 2.48 -3.03 -30.54
C HIS A 21 3.37 -3.57 -31.68
N ALA A 22 4.68 -3.28 -31.67
CA ALA A 22 5.63 -3.81 -32.64
C ALA A 22 5.65 -5.35 -32.64
N ARG A 23 5.63 -5.97 -31.45
CA ARG A 23 5.55 -7.43 -31.30
C ARG A 23 4.27 -8.02 -31.90
N LYS A 24 3.11 -7.41 -31.63
CA LYS A 24 1.82 -7.84 -32.22
C LYS A 24 1.86 -7.78 -33.74
N ARG A 25 2.47 -6.73 -34.32
CA ARG A 25 2.63 -6.57 -35.78
C ARG A 25 3.52 -7.66 -36.39
N VAL A 26 4.62 -8.01 -35.73
CA VAL A 26 5.50 -9.12 -36.19
C VAL A 26 4.73 -10.44 -36.20
N ILE A 27 3.94 -10.72 -35.16
CA ILE A 27 3.14 -11.96 -35.07
C ILE A 27 2.07 -12.01 -36.17
N GLN A 28 1.36 -10.90 -36.42
CA GLN A 28 0.35 -10.83 -37.49
C GLN A 28 0.96 -11.12 -38.87
N LYS A 29 2.11 -10.51 -39.19
CA LYS A 29 2.82 -10.76 -40.45
C LYS A 29 3.30 -12.21 -40.57
N LYS A 30 3.80 -12.80 -39.47
CA LYS A 30 4.20 -14.21 -39.44
C LYS A 30 3.02 -15.15 -39.69
N ARG A 31 1.85 -14.87 -39.10
CA ARG A 31 0.62 -15.66 -39.32
C ARG A 31 0.12 -15.59 -40.75
N LEU A 32 0.23 -14.42 -41.40
CA LEU A 32 -0.10 -14.29 -42.82
C LEU A 32 0.81 -15.17 -43.69
N PHE A 33 2.12 -15.16 -43.42
CA PHE A 33 3.07 -16.01 -44.13
C PHE A 33 2.83 -17.51 -43.89
N GLN A 34 2.48 -17.89 -42.66
CA GLN A 34 2.09 -19.26 -42.34
C GLN A 34 0.82 -19.69 -43.10
N HIS A 35 -0.22 -18.84 -43.12
CA HIS A 35 -1.43 -19.10 -43.91
C HIS A 35 -1.12 -19.24 -45.41
N PHE A 36 -0.21 -18.41 -45.94
CA PHE A 36 0.22 -18.51 -47.33
C PHE A 36 0.91 -19.86 -47.64
N ILE A 37 1.81 -20.33 -46.76
CA ILE A 37 2.45 -21.65 -46.91
C ILE A 37 1.41 -22.77 -46.86
N ILE A 38 0.49 -22.73 -45.88
CA ILE A 38 -0.59 -23.73 -45.75
C ILE A 38 -1.46 -23.75 -47.00
N PHE A 39 -1.80 -22.59 -47.55
CA PHE A 39 -2.54 -22.46 -48.79
C PHE A 39 -1.80 -23.10 -49.98
N LEU A 40 -0.49 -22.87 -50.11
CA LEU A 40 0.32 -23.42 -51.20
C LEU A 40 0.42 -24.95 -51.12
N VAL A 41 0.74 -25.48 -49.93
CA VAL A 41 0.79 -26.93 -49.70
C VAL A 41 -0.58 -27.58 -49.91
N GLY A 42 -1.63 -26.96 -49.39
CA GLY A 42 -3.00 -27.44 -49.51
C GLY A 42 -3.52 -27.41 -50.95
N SER A 43 -3.16 -26.39 -51.74
CA SER A 43 -3.53 -26.32 -53.16
C SER A 43 -2.87 -27.42 -53.98
N VAL A 44 -1.59 -27.69 -53.74
CA VAL A 44 -0.87 -28.82 -54.36
C VAL A 44 -1.49 -30.15 -53.94
N PHE A 45 -1.84 -30.30 -52.66
CA PHE A 45 -2.50 -31.50 -52.15
C PHE A 45 -3.86 -31.77 -52.81
N PHE A 46 -4.73 -30.77 -52.92
CA PHE A 46 -6.02 -30.90 -53.61
C PHE A 46 -5.86 -31.22 -55.10
N ALA A 47 -4.86 -30.63 -55.77
CA ALA A 47 -4.55 -30.96 -57.16
C ALA A 47 -4.08 -32.42 -57.31
N ILE A 48 -3.23 -32.92 -56.42
CA ILE A 48 -2.76 -34.32 -56.44
C ILE A 48 -3.91 -35.30 -56.15
N LEU A 49 -4.79 -35.01 -55.18
CA LEU A 49 -5.94 -35.85 -54.86
C LEU A 49 -6.85 -36.07 -56.08
N ASN A 50 -7.12 -35.01 -56.83
CA ASN A 50 -7.96 -35.12 -58.02
C ASN A 50 -7.19 -35.76 -59.19
N LEU A 51 -5.97 -35.29 -59.49
CA LEU A 51 -5.22 -35.70 -60.69
C LEU A 51 -4.64 -37.11 -60.59
N ALA A 52 -3.98 -37.44 -59.47
CA ALA A 52 -3.26 -38.70 -59.30
C ALA A 52 -4.13 -39.82 -58.69
N LEU A 53 -5.00 -39.48 -57.73
CA LEU A 53 -5.82 -40.46 -57.00
C LEU A 53 -7.25 -40.58 -57.56
N GLY A 54 -7.65 -39.69 -58.47
CA GLY A 54 -8.98 -39.71 -59.07
C GLY A 54 -10.13 -39.39 -58.11
N TYR A 55 -9.80 -38.85 -56.93
CA TYR A 55 -10.78 -38.56 -55.90
C TYR A 55 -11.69 -37.42 -56.34
N GLY A 56 -13.01 -37.66 -56.34
CA GLY A 56 -14.02 -36.64 -56.68
C GLY A 56 -14.07 -36.23 -58.16
N LYS A 57 -13.48 -36.98 -59.10
CA LYS A 57 -13.48 -36.66 -60.54
C LYS A 57 -14.87 -36.44 -61.15
N GLU A 58 -15.90 -37.04 -60.59
CA GLU A 58 -17.30 -36.87 -61.04
C GLU A 58 -18.00 -35.66 -60.39
N VAL A 59 -17.38 -35.04 -59.38
CA VAL A 59 -17.94 -33.90 -58.65
C VAL A 59 -17.53 -32.61 -59.35
N VAL A 60 -18.48 -32.06 -60.11
CA VAL A 60 -18.35 -30.77 -60.78
C VAL A 60 -19.24 -29.76 -60.08
N LEU A 61 -18.66 -28.68 -59.58
CA LEU A 61 -19.38 -27.59 -58.93
C LEU A 61 -19.38 -26.37 -59.86
N PHE A 62 -20.56 -25.87 -60.24
CA PHE A 62 -20.71 -24.74 -61.17
C PHE A 62 -20.01 -24.92 -62.53
N GLY A 63 -19.91 -26.17 -63.02
CA GLY A 63 -19.21 -26.47 -64.27
C GLY A 63 -17.68 -26.51 -64.16
N ILE A 64 -17.14 -26.44 -62.94
CA ILE A 64 -15.70 -26.47 -62.64
C ILE A 64 -15.41 -27.65 -61.71
N ASP A 65 -14.25 -28.30 -61.88
CA ASP A 65 -13.82 -29.39 -60.99
C ASP A 65 -13.77 -28.92 -59.52
N TRP A 66 -14.25 -29.77 -58.61
CA TRP A 66 -14.38 -29.45 -57.17
C TRP A 66 -13.08 -28.93 -56.52
N TYR A 67 -11.91 -29.43 -56.95
CA TYR A 67 -10.61 -29.04 -56.39
C TYR A 67 -10.26 -27.58 -56.75
N ILE A 68 -10.63 -27.12 -57.95
CA ILE A 68 -10.40 -25.73 -58.39
C ILE A 68 -11.28 -24.79 -57.57
N VAL A 69 -12.55 -25.15 -57.34
CA VAL A 69 -13.46 -24.34 -56.51
C VAL A 69 -12.97 -24.27 -55.06
N SER A 70 -12.44 -25.36 -54.53
CA SER A 70 -11.85 -25.41 -53.19
C SER A 70 -10.61 -24.51 -53.08
N ILE A 71 -9.73 -24.53 -54.09
CA ILE A 71 -8.56 -23.63 -54.16
C ILE A 71 -9.01 -22.17 -54.26
N LEU A 72 -10.03 -21.84 -55.06
CA LEU A 72 -10.55 -20.48 -55.19
C LEU A 72 -11.16 -19.95 -53.89
N CYS A 73 -11.99 -20.76 -53.21
CA CYS A 73 -12.54 -20.40 -51.90
C CYS A 73 -11.43 -20.16 -50.87
N TRP A 74 -10.39 -20.99 -50.89
CA TRP A 74 -9.28 -20.84 -49.96
C TRP A 74 -8.39 -19.64 -50.28
N ALA A 75 -8.20 -19.33 -51.58
CA ALA A 75 -7.49 -18.14 -52.04
C ALA A 75 -8.23 -16.86 -51.64
N PHE A 76 -9.57 -16.86 -51.69
CA PHE A 76 -10.38 -15.72 -51.24
C PHE A 76 -10.18 -15.42 -49.75
N LEU A 77 -10.14 -16.46 -48.89
CA LEU A 77 -9.83 -16.29 -47.46
C LEU A 77 -8.43 -15.73 -47.22
N LEU A 78 -7.44 -16.17 -48.02
CA LEU A 78 -6.08 -15.63 -47.97
C LEU A 78 -6.03 -14.15 -48.35
N VAL A 79 -6.78 -13.73 -49.37
CA VAL A 79 -6.89 -12.32 -49.80
C VAL A 79 -7.53 -11.46 -48.71
N ILE A 80 -8.62 -11.92 -48.07
CA ILE A 80 -9.21 -11.21 -46.92
C ILE A 80 -8.19 -11.03 -45.80
N HIS A 81 -7.47 -12.10 -45.45
CA HIS A 81 -6.46 -12.05 -44.40
C HIS A 81 -5.31 -11.10 -44.76
N PHE A 82 -4.86 -11.10 -46.01
CA PHE A 82 -3.86 -10.18 -46.54
C PHE A 82 -4.31 -8.72 -46.43
N CYS A 83 -5.52 -8.40 -46.90
CA CYS A 83 -6.09 -7.05 -46.81
C CYS A 83 -6.20 -6.58 -45.36
N ASN A 84 -6.62 -7.45 -44.43
CA ASN A 84 -6.70 -7.12 -43.00
C ASN A 84 -5.32 -6.81 -42.38
N VAL A 85 -4.31 -7.63 -42.68
CA VAL A 85 -2.97 -7.47 -42.09
C VAL A 85 -2.20 -6.30 -42.69
N TRP A 86 -2.42 -5.99 -43.97
CA TRP A 86 -1.65 -4.98 -44.70
C TRP A 86 -2.44 -3.69 -44.89
N LEU A 87 -3.58 -3.73 -45.57
CA LEU A 87 -4.32 -2.55 -46.04
C LEU A 87 -5.02 -1.79 -44.91
N PHE A 88 -5.73 -2.49 -44.02
CA PHE A 88 -6.41 -1.86 -42.88
C PHE A 88 -5.43 -1.34 -41.84
N SER A 89 -4.30 -2.03 -41.65
CA SER A 89 -3.26 -1.63 -40.69
C SER A 89 -2.50 -0.38 -41.10
N THR A 90 -2.43 -0.07 -42.40
CA THR A 90 -1.78 1.14 -42.92
C THR A 90 -2.72 2.34 -42.90
N PHE A 91 -4.03 2.13 -43.04
CA PHE A 91 -5.02 3.21 -43.10
C PHE A 91 -5.60 3.59 -41.73
N MET A 92 -5.79 2.62 -40.83
CA MET A 92 -6.34 2.80 -39.47
C MET A 92 -5.41 2.19 -38.41
N GLY A 93 -4.10 2.43 -38.56
CA GLY A 93 -3.09 2.03 -37.58
C GLY A 93 -3.08 2.92 -36.32
N GLN A 94 -2.20 2.59 -35.38
CA GLN A 94 -2.04 3.31 -34.10
C GLN A 94 -1.82 4.82 -34.31
N GLU A 95 -1.00 5.23 -35.29
CA GLU A 95 -0.76 6.65 -35.59
C GLU A 95 -2.01 7.42 -36.02
N TRP A 96 -3.00 6.75 -36.61
CA TRP A 96 -4.27 7.39 -36.93
C TRP A 96 -5.12 7.55 -35.67
N ALA A 97 -5.16 6.52 -34.81
CA ALA A 97 -5.85 6.56 -33.52
C ALA A 97 -5.26 7.62 -32.59
N ASP A 98 -3.94 7.70 -32.49
CA ASP A 98 -3.22 8.70 -31.69
C ASP A 98 -3.54 10.12 -32.19
N ARG A 99 -3.52 10.34 -33.52
CA ARG A 99 -3.92 11.64 -34.11
C ARG A 99 -5.38 12.00 -33.83
N GLN A 100 -6.30 11.04 -33.78
CA GLN A 100 -7.68 11.32 -33.39
C GLN A 100 -7.79 11.64 -31.89
N MET A 101 -7.04 10.93 -31.05
CA MET A 101 -6.99 11.14 -29.61
C MET A 101 -6.44 12.53 -29.27
N GLU A 102 -5.32 12.94 -29.90
CA GLU A 102 -4.75 14.27 -29.72
C GLU A 102 -5.73 15.38 -30.10
N ARG A 103 -6.48 15.20 -31.20
CA ARG A 103 -7.53 16.14 -31.60
C ARG A 103 -8.66 16.23 -30.58
N LEU A 104 -9.07 15.11 -29.97
CA LEU A 104 -10.09 15.10 -28.92
C LEU A 104 -9.60 15.78 -27.65
N ILE A 105 -8.37 15.48 -27.21
CA ILE A 105 -7.74 16.10 -26.05
C ILE A 105 -7.58 17.61 -26.25
N ALA A 106 -7.21 18.06 -27.46
CA ALA A 106 -7.10 19.48 -27.77
C ALA A 106 -8.45 20.20 -27.61
N LYS A 107 -9.54 19.62 -28.15
CA LYS A 107 -10.90 20.17 -27.98
C LYS A 107 -11.33 20.22 -26.51
N GLN A 108 -11.07 19.15 -25.75
CA GLN A 108 -11.39 19.13 -24.32
C GLN A 108 -10.58 20.18 -23.55
N LYS A 109 -9.31 20.41 -23.89
CA LYS A 109 -8.50 21.46 -23.27
C LYS A 109 -9.05 22.86 -23.56
N GLU A 110 -9.49 23.13 -24.79
CA GLU A 110 -10.13 24.41 -25.14
C GLU A 110 -11.42 24.62 -24.33
N GLU A 111 -12.25 23.58 -24.21
CA GLU A 111 -13.48 23.63 -23.41
C GLU A 111 -13.20 23.85 -21.93
N ILE A 112 -12.20 23.17 -21.36
CA ILE A 112 -11.75 23.39 -19.97
C ILE A 112 -11.28 24.83 -19.76
N VAL A 113 -10.55 25.41 -20.71
CA VAL A 113 -10.10 26.81 -20.62
C VAL A 113 -11.29 27.77 -20.63
N LEU A 114 -12.29 27.52 -21.47
CA LEU A 114 -13.52 28.33 -21.51
C LEU A 114 -14.31 28.22 -20.20
N LEU A 115 -14.50 26.99 -19.70
CA LEU A 115 -15.17 26.75 -18.43
C LEU A 115 -14.43 27.40 -17.26
N GLN A 116 -13.09 27.33 -17.24
CA GLN A 116 -12.29 27.99 -16.20
C GLN A 116 -12.45 29.52 -16.27
N LYS A 117 -12.55 30.09 -17.47
CA LYS A 117 -12.80 31.52 -17.67
C LYS A 117 -14.19 31.92 -17.17
N ASP A 118 -15.22 31.12 -17.47
CA ASP A 118 -16.58 31.35 -17.00
C ASP A 118 -16.68 31.23 -15.47
N ILE A 119 -16.00 30.24 -14.88
CA ILE A 119 -15.88 30.09 -13.42
C ILE A 119 -15.19 31.31 -12.80
N ASP A 120 -14.08 31.77 -13.38
CA ASP A 120 -13.34 32.93 -12.88
C ASP A 120 -14.17 34.23 -12.97
N LEU A 121 -15.10 34.33 -13.93
CA LEU A 121 -16.06 35.44 -14.07
C LEU A 121 -17.22 35.34 -13.07
N MET A 122 -17.79 34.15 -12.85
CA MET A 122 -18.89 33.94 -11.91
C MET A 122 -18.46 33.99 -10.44
N TYR A 123 -17.21 33.56 -10.16
CA TYR A 123 -16.63 33.46 -8.83
C TYR A 123 -15.21 34.03 -8.82
N PRO A 124 -15.06 35.37 -8.65
CA PRO A 124 -13.76 36.00 -8.64
C PRO A 124 -12.85 35.40 -7.56
N LYS A 125 -11.66 34.95 -7.97
CA LYS A 125 -10.67 34.34 -7.06
C LYS A 125 -10.37 35.20 -5.83
N GLU A 126 -10.40 36.52 -5.99
CA GLU A 126 -10.18 37.50 -4.91
C GLU A 126 -11.25 37.41 -3.80
N GLU A 127 -12.50 37.14 -4.17
CA GLU A 127 -13.61 36.98 -3.24
C GLU A 127 -13.54 35.62 -2.51
N LEU A 128 -13.14 34.56 -3.23
CA LEU A 128 -12.86 33.25 -2.64
C LEU A 128 -11.65 33.28 -1.70
N VAL A 129 -10.59 34.02 -2.04
CA VAL A 129 -9.41 34.22 -1.19
C VAL A 129 -9.80 34.98 0.07
N LYS A 130 -10.55 36.09 -0.03
CA LYS A 130 -11.04 36.81 1.16
C LYS A 130 -11.93 35.96 2.06
N LYS A 131 -12.83 35.17 1.48
CA LYS A 131 -13.72 34.26 2.23
C LYS A 131 -12.94 33.13 2.90
N LYS A 132 -11.93 32.57 2.22
CA LYS A 132 -11.03 31.55 2.74
C LYS A 132 -10.11 32.11 3.83
N GLU A 133 -9.55 33.30 3.65
CA GLU A 133 -8.73 33.99 4.65
C GLU A 133 -9.53 34.32 5.91
N GLY A 134 -10.77 34.81 5.77
CA GLY A 134 -11.67 35.03 6.90
C GLY A 134 -11.98 33.74 7.66
N PHE A 135 -12.26 32.65 6.94
CA PHE A 135 -12.50 31.32 7.52
C PHE A 135 -11.26 30.74 8.22
N ILE A 136 -10.09 30.83 7.59
CA ILE A 136 -8.82 30.36 8.14
C ILE A 136 -8.45 31.17 9.39
N LYS A 137 -8.66 32.49 9.38
CA LYS A 137 -8.31 33.34 10.52
C LYS A 137 -9.19 33.08 11.75
N GLY A 138 -10.49 32.83 11.53
CA GLY A 138 -11.41 32.39 12.60
C GLY A 138 -11.04 31.02 13.17
N LYS A 139 -10.83 30.04 12.28
CA LYS A 139 -10.49 28.66 12.68
C LYS A 139 -9.09 28.54 13.29
N ALA A 140 -8.13 29.35 12.85
CA ALA A 140 -6.79 29.40 13.45
C ALA A 140 -6.81 30.01 14.85
N SER A 141 -7.69 30.98 15.13
CA SER A 141 -7.88 31.52 16.48
C SER A 141 -8.43 30.45 17.42
N GLU A 142 -9.45 29.71 17.00
CA GLU A 142 -10.03 28.60 17.76
C GLU A 142 -9.01 27.47 17.98
N ILE A 143 -8.26 27.07 16.95
CA ILE A 143 -7.22 26.02 17.06
C ILE A 143 -6.06 26.47 17.96
N VAL A 144 -5.69 27.75 17.96
CA VAL A 144 -4.61 28.28 18.81
C VAL A 144 -5.03 28.36 20.28
N GLU A 145 -6.31 28.61 20.57
CA GLU A 145 -6.85 28.49 21.93
C GLU A 145 -6.97 27.02 22.36
N GLU A 146 -7.43 26.12 21.48
CA GLU A 146 -7.58 24.70 21.76
C GLU A 146 -6.21 24.01 21.97
N LEU A 147 -5.18 24.36 21.18
CA LEU A 147 -3.79 23.88 21.36
C LEU A 147 -3.09 24.46 22.60
N LYS A 148 -3.55 25.60 23.13
CA LYS A 148 -3.06 26.12 24.41
C LYS A 148 -3.66 25.37 25.60
N GLU A 149 -4.81 24.73 25.42
CA GLU A 149 -5.52 23.98 26.46
C GLU A 149 -5.36 22.45 26.36
N THR A 150 -4.78 21.90 25.28
CA THR A 150 -4.46 20.46 25.23
C THR A 150 -3.39 20.11 26.25
N LYS A 151 -3.82 19.75 27.46
CA LYS A 151 -3.02 19.02 28.43
C LYS A 151 -2.51 17.75 27.75
N ASN A 152 -1.19 17.59 27.64
CA ASN A 152 -0.59 16.36 27.13
C ASN A 152 -1.09 15.19 27.98
N MET A 153 -1.80 14.25 27.35
CA MET A 153 -2.31 13.03 27.99
C MET A 153 -1.24 11.96 27.92
N ILE A 154 -0.46 11.81 28.99
CA ILE A 154 0.63 10.82 29.04
C ILE A 154 0.01 9.44 29.21
N THR A 155 0.24 8.54 28.24
CA THR A 155 -0.40 7.22 28.23
C THR A 155 0.64 6.11 28.41
N MET A 156 0.46 5.21 29.38
CA MET A 156 1.21 3.95 29.40
C MET A 156 0.47 2.93 28.53
N ILE A 157 1.18 2.18 27.69
CA ILE A 157 0.60 1.09 26.89
C ILE A 157 1.43 -0.17 27.07
N ALA A 158 0.80 -1.26 27.50
CA ALA A 158 1.47 -2.51 27.82
C ALA A 158 0.59 -3.73 27.51
N ALA A 159 1.21 -4.87 27.26
CA ALA A 159 0.57 -6.17 27.34
C ALA A 159 1.19 -6.95 28.51
N ALA A 160 0.36 -7.51 29.39
CA ALA A 160 0.83 -8.25 30.56
C ALA A 160 -0.04 -9.48 30.84
N GLY A 161 0.60 -10.57 31.28
CA GLY A 161 -0.09 -11.78 31.77
C GLY A 161 -0.83 -11.55 33.07
N GLU A 162 -1.62 -12.50 33.54
CA GLU A 162 -2.45 -12.39 34.75
C GLU A 162 -1.62 -12.05 36.01
N ASN A 163 -0.38 -12.52 36.06
CA ASN A 163 0.60 -12.22 37.12
C ASN A 163 1.44 -10.95 36.87
N ASN A 164 0.96 -10.03 36.04
CA ASN A 164 1.67 -8.82 35.58
C ASN A 164 2.99 -9.08 34.82
N ALA A 165 3.27 -10.32 34.40
CA ALA A 165 4.42 -10.65 33.57
C ALA A 165 4.40 -9.87 32.25
N LEU A 166 5.50 -9.22 31.86
CA LEU A 166 5.63 -8.50 30.58
C LEU A 166 6.35 -9.32 29.51
N GLY A 167 7.39 -10.06 29.89
CA GLY A 167 8.25 -10.79 28.96
C GLY A 167 9.42 -11.44 29.69
N LYS A 168 10.20 -12.23 28.95
CA LYS A 168 11.38 -12.95 29.44
C LYS A 168 12.49 -12.87 28.40
N ASP A 169 13.73 -12.68 28.83
CA ASP A 169 14.91 -12.62 27.94
C ASP A 169 14.80 -11.54 26.84
N ASN A 170 14.08 -10.45 27.14
CA ASN A 170 13.71 -9.36 26.22
C ASN A 170 12.80 -9.76 25.04
N ASP A 171 12.05 -10.84 25.16
CA ASP A 171 11.00 -11.21 24.21
C ASP A 171 9.63 -11.33 24.91
N LEU A 172 8.56 -11.16 24.12
CA LEU A 172 7.21 -11.44 24.58
C LEU A 172 6.98 -12.95 24.54
N VAL A 173 6.48 -13.49 25.65
CA VAL A 173 6.23 -14.94 25.83
C VAL A 173 4.94 -15.42 25.15
N TRP A 174 4.21 -14.53 24.48
CA TRP A 174 3.00 -14.82 23.70
C TRP A 174 3.02 -14.11 22.34
N HIS A 175 2.16 -14.57 21.43
CA HIS A 175 1.96 -13.94 20.13
C HIS A 175 0.49 -13.51 19.98
N LEU A 176 0.25 -12.19 20.03
CA LEU A 176 -1.09 -11.59 19.91
C LEU A 176 -1.14 -10.57 18.76
N PRO A 177 -1.44 -11.01 17.52
CA PRO A 177 -1.46 -10.13 16.35
C PRO A 177 -2.36 -8.90 16.49
N ASP A 178 -3.51 -9.02 17.18
CA ASP A 178 -4.43 -7.89 17.33
C ASP A 178 -3.93 -6.86 18.36
N ASP A 179 -3.22 -7.29 19.39
CA ASP A 179 -2.53 -6.39 20.31
C ASP A 179 -1.44 -5.58 19.59
N PHE A 180 -0.64 -6.22 18.71
CA PHE A 180 0.32 -5.49 17.87
C PHE A 180 -0.34 -4.46 16.94
N LYS A 181 -1.51 -4.77 16.38
CA LYS A 181 -2.28 -3.81 15.58
C LYS A 181 -2.79 -2.66 16.43
N ARG A 182 -3.29 -2.95 17.64
CA ARG A 182 -3.74 -1.96 18.61
C ARG A 182 -2.60 -1.03 19.00
N PHE A 183 -1.46 -1.58 19.42
CA PHE A 183 -0.25 -0.81 19.72
C PHE A 183 0.16 0.09 18.56
N LYS A 184 0.21 -0.44 17.33
CA LYS A 184 0.54 0.35 16.14
C LYS A 184 -0.46 1.47 15.89
N LYS A 185 -1.76 1.18 16.01
CA LYS A 185 -2.84 2.14 15.78
C LYS A 185 -2.80 3.28 16.78
N LEU A 186 -2.55 2.99 18.05
CA LEU A 186 -2.53 3.99 19.13
C LEU A 186 -1.25 4.83 19.10
N THR A 187 -0.09 4.22 18.84
CA THR A 187 1.20 4.92 18.98
C THR A 187 1.68 5.65 17.72
N THR A 188 1.06 5.42 16.55
CA THR A 188 1.52 6.05 15.31
C THR A 188 1.34 7.58 15.35
N GLY A 189 2.36 8.33 14.91
CA GLY A 189 2.37 9.79 14.95
C GLY A 189 2.87 10.37 16.28
N HIS A 190 3.10 9.54 17.30
CA HIS A 190 3.43 9.97 18.66
C HIS A 190 4.87 9.59 19.06
N HIS A 191 5.32 10.17 20.18
CA HIS A 191 6.54 9.83 20.89
C HIS A 191 6.30 8.54 21.67
N ILE A 192 7.25 7.61 21.56
CA ILE A 192 7.28 6.38 22.34
C ILE A 192 8.51 6.39 23.25
N ILE A 193 8.26 6.39 24.55
CA ILE A 193 9.24 6.47 25.62
C ILE A 193 9.49 5.06 26.14
N MET A 194 10.75 4.64 26.10
CA MET A 194 11.14 3.29 26.50
C MET A 194 12.52 3.22 27.14
N GLY A 195 12.82 2.10 27.77
CA GLY A 195 14.15 1.81 28.31
C GLY A 195 15.07 1.23 27.24
N ARG A 196 16.39 1.35 27.48
CA ARG A 196 17.43 0.79 26.59
C ARG A 196 17.16 -0.66 26.17
N LYS A 197 16.89 -1.56 27.13
CA LYS A 197 16.67 -2.99 26.85
C LYS A 197 15.50 -3.21 25.89
N THR A 198 14.39 -2.50 26.09
CA THR A 198 13.21 -2.56 25.22
C THR A 198 13.51 -2.03 23.83
N PHE A 199 14.29 -0.95 23.71
CA PHE A 199 14.71 -0.44 22.41
C PHE A 199 15.58 -1.44 21.64
N GLU A 200 16.50 -2.14 22.33
CA GLU A 200 17.40 -3.13 21.75
C GLU A 200 16.67 -4.38 21.21
N THR A 201 15.40 -4.61 21.59
CA THR A 201 14.60 -5.74 21.04
C THR A 201 14.04 -5.44 19.66
N PHE A 202 13.95 -4.16 19.27
CA PHE A 202 13.38 -3.79 18.00
C PHE A 202 14.34 -4.12 16.86
N PRO A 203 13.94 -4.95 15.88
CA PRO A 203 14.80 -5.27 14.75
C PRO A 203 15.06 -4.05 13.86
N LYS A 204 14.13 -3.08 13.89
CA LYS A 204 14.18 -1.79 13.18
C LYS A 204 13.34 -0.77 13.92
N LEU A 205 13.65 0.51 13.72
CA LEU A 205 12.81 1.61 14.19
C LEU A 205 11.40 1.48 13.64
N LEU A 206 10.45 1.78 14.52
CA LEU A 206 9.03 1.75 14.20
C LEU A 206 8.66 2.99 13.37
N PRO A 207 8.07 2.85 12.17
CA PRO A 207 7.80 4.00 11.30
C PRO A 207 6.78 4.95 11.94
N ASN A 208 6.91 6.23 11.59
CA ASN A 208 6.06 7.34 12.02
C ASN A 208 6.00 7.53 13.55
N ARG A 209 7.07 7.18 14.27
CA ARG A 209 7.16 7.30 15.73
C ARG A 209 8.51 7.87 16.13
N VAL A 210 8.49 8.82 17.05
CA VAL A 210 9.73 9.37 17.64
C VAL A 210 10.12 8.48 18.81
N HIS A 211 11.30 7.87 18.75
CA HIS A 211 11.77 6.97 19.80
C HIS A 211 12.55 7.77 20.83
N VAL A 212 12.15 7.68 22.10
CA VAL A 212 12.83 8.31 23.24
C VAL A 212 13.31 7.20 24.16
N VAL A 213 14.62 7.08 24.32
CA VAL A 213 15.27 5.97 25.05
C VAL A 213 15.87 6.50 26.34
N ILE A 214 15.38 6.00 27.47
CA ILE A 214 15.90 6.30 28.80
C ILE A 214 16.99 5.28 29.16
N THR A 215 18.17 5.78 29.57
CA THR A 215 19.29 4.96 30.00
C THR A 215 20.16 5.67 31.02
N ARG A 216 20.71 4.93 31.99
CA ARG A 216 21.72 5.45 32.92
C ARG A 216 23.12 5.53 32.32
N ASN A 217 23.35 4.86 31.19
CA ASN A 217 24.64 4.90 30.49
C ASN A 217 24.72 6.18 29.65
N THR A 218 25.47 7.17 30.13
CA THR A 218 25.66 8.47 29.46
C THR A 218 26.44 8.38 28.14
N GLY A 219 27.15 7.28 27.89
CA GLY A 219 27.83 7.02 26.62
C GLY A 219 26.99 6.24 25.60
N TYR A 220 25.77 5.84 25.94
CA TYR A 220 24.92 5.06 25.03
C TYR A 220 24.41 5.93 23.88
N GLN A 221 24.47 5.39 22.67
CA GLN A 221 23.98 6.04 21.45
C GLN A 221 23.00 5.09 20.77
N ALA A 222 21.89 5.64 20.29
CA ALA A 222 20.88 4.90 19.54
C ALA A 222 20.57 5.67 18.25
N GLU A 223 20.93 5.08 17.11
CA GLU A 223 20.70 5.72 15.81
C GLU A 223 19.21 5.89 15.55
N GLY A 224 18.79 7.12 15.20
CA GLY A 224 17.40 7.48 14.93
C GLY A 224 16.48 7.50 16.16
N ALA A 225 17.04 7.45 17.37
CA ALA A 225 16.32 7.66 18.62
C ALA A 225 16.96 8.79 19.45
N ILE A 226 16.15 9.43 20.29
CA ILE A 226 16.59 10.47 21.22
C ILE A 226 16.94 9.78 22.54
N VAL A 227 18.19 9.90 22.99
CA VAL A 227 18.64 9.30 24.25
C VAL A 227 18.57 10.33 25.37
N VAL A 228 17.96 9.95 26.49
CA VAL A 228 17.82 10.76 27.71
C VAL A 228 18.13 9.92 28.95
N HIS A 229 18.23 10.56 30.12
CA HIS A 229 18.76 9.91 31.34
C HIS A 229 17.78 9.83 32.51
N ASN A 230 16.59 10.42 32.38
CA ASN A 230 15.51 10.34 33.36
C ASN A 230 14.15 10.54 32.69
N MET A 231 13.08 10.30 33.45
CA MET A 231 11.70 10.41 32.94
C MET A 231 11.32 11.86 32.61
N GLN A 232 11.78 12.83 33.38
CA GLN A 232 11.44 14.24 33.18
C GLN A 232 11.97 14.75 31.84
N ASP A 233 13.22 14.42 31.50
CA ASP A 233 13.82 14.76 30.21
C ASP A 233 13.05 14.10 29.06
N ALA A 234 12.62 12.85 29.23
CA ALA A 234 11.83 12.15 28.21
C ALA A 234 10.48 12.84 27.96
N LEU A 235 9.83 13.31 29.02
CA LEU A 235 8.56 14.03 28.94
C LEU A 235 8.72 15.43 28.37
N GLU A 236 9.83 16.13 28.65
CA GLU A 236 10.11 17.45 28.05
C GLU A 236 10.36 17.32 26.53
N ILE A 237 11.04 16.27 26.07
CA ILE A 237 11.16 15.97 24.64
C ILE A 237 9.77 15.75 24.01
N ALA A 238 8.88 15.07 24.72
CA ALA A 238 7.54 14.76 24.28
C ALA A 238 6.50 15.89 24.51
N LYS A 239 6.94 17.07 24.95
CA LYS A 239 6.04 18.17 25.34
C LYS A 239 5.20 18.74 24.20
N GLY A 240 5.67 18.65 22.96
CA GLY A 240 4.90 19.04 21.79
C GLY A 240 3.89 17.99 21.31
N ASP A 241 3.86 16.83 21.95
CA ASP A 241 2.96 15.72 21.62
C ASP A 241 1.71 15.75 22.50
N THR A 242 0.55 15.70 21.87
CA THR A 242 -0.73 15.66 22.58
C THR A 242 -0.93 14.36 23.37
N GLN A 243 -0.30 13.26 22.95
CA GLN A 243 -0.47 11.94 23.57
C GLN A 243 0.80 11.09 23.47
N PRO A 244 1.84 11.38 24.28
CA PRO A 244 3.04 10.56 24.30
C PRO A 244 2.78 9.23 25.02
N PHE A 245 3.46 8.18 24.56
CA PHE A 245 3.28 6.82 25.05
C PHE A 245 4.51 6.31 25.80
N ILE A 246 4.33 5.85 27.03
CA ILE A 246 5.34 5.08 27.76
C ILE A 246 5.11 3.60 27.47
N ILE A 247 6.10 2.95 26.87
CA ILE A 247 5.99 1.57 26.35
C ILE A 247 6.89 0.57 27.10
N GLY A 248 7.43 0.96 28.26
CA GLY A 248 8.19 0.09 29.15
C GLY A 248 9.70 0.06 28.90
N GLY A 249 10.45 -0.91 29.40
CA GLY A 249 10.04 -2.08 30.19
C GLY A 249 9.72 -1.78 31.66
N GLY A 250 9.79 -2.81 32.51
CA GLY A 250 9.31 -2.76 33.91
C GLY A 250 9.72 -1.51 34.70
N GLU A 251 11.02 -1.19 34.78
CA GLU A 251 11.50 0.01 35.50
C GLU A 251 10.93 1.32 34.94
N ILE A 252 10.72 1.39 33.62
CA ILE A 252 10.20 2.57 32.93
C ILE A 252 8.71 2.73 33.20
N TYR A 253 7.97 1.62 33.25
CA TYR A 253 6.57 1.65 33.70
C TYR A 253 6.49 2.10 35.16
N THR A 254 7.35 1.59 36.05
CA THR A 254 7.37 2.02 37.46
C THR A 254 7.60 3.52 37.57
N MET A 255 8.59 4.08 36.84
CA MET A 255 8.81 5.53 36.79
C MET A 255 7.63 6.28 36.15
N GLY A 256 6.95 5.68 35.17
CA GLY A 256 5.81 6.26 34.46
C GLY A 256 4.54 6.34 35.30
N MET A 257 4.39 5.50 36.33
CA MET A 257 3.20 5.45 37.19
C MET A 257 2.90 6.77 37.90
N ASP A 258 3.89 7.63 38.14
CA ASP A 258 3.69 8.94 38.78
C ASP A 258 3.33 10.06 37.79
N HIS A 259 3.50 9.81 36.48
CA HIS A 259 3.36 10.81 35.43
C HIS A 259 2.21 10.53 34.45
N ALA A 260 1.81 9.26 34.29
CA ALA A 260 0.77 8.89 33.34
C ALA A 260 -0.63 9.36 33.78
N ASP A 261 -1.42 9.82 32.83
CA ASP A 261 -2.85 10.14 32.98
C ASP A 261 -3.74 8.95 32.58
N CYS A 262 -3.25 8.08 31.69
CA CYS A 262 -3.99 6.95 31.13
C CYS A 262 -3.13 5.68 31.08
N ILE A 263 -3.76 4.51 31.23
CA ILE A 263 -3.14 3.19 30.98
C ILE A 263 -3.99 2.44 29.97
N GLU A 264 -3.38 2.04 28.87
CA GLU A 264 -3.93 1.14 27.86
C GLU A 264 -3.29 -0.24 28.04
N LEU A 265 -3.95 -1.11 28.81
CA LEU A 265 -3.42 -2.43 29.18
C LEU A 265 -4.11 -3.54 28.39
N THR A 266 -3.33 -4.40 27.75
CA THR A 266 -3.82 -5.70 27.26
C THR A 266 -3.51 -6.76 28.31
N ARG A 267 -4.54 -7.27 28.99
CA ARG A 267 -4.41 -8.35 29.98
C ARG A 267 -4.55 -9.70 29.30
N VAL A 268 -3.47 -10.48 29.24
CA VAL A 268 -3.51 -11.86 28.76
C VAL A 268 -3.90 -12.77 29.92
N HIS A 269 -4.96 -13.56 29.77
CA HIS A 269 -5.52 -14.38 30.85
C HIS A 269 -4.76 -15.71 31.04
N GLU A 270 -3.45 -15.59 31.20
CA GLU A 270 -2.54 -16.68 31.52
C GLU A 270 -1.35 -16.13 32.32
N THR A 271 -0.75 -16.99 33.14
CA THR A 271 0.44 -16.65 33.94
C THR A 271 1.69 -17.12 33.24
N PHE A 272 2.70 -16.25 33.16
CA PHE A 272 3.95 -16.57 32.48
C PHE A 272 5.15 -16.36 33.40
N GLU A 273 6.23 -17.09 33.15
CA GLU A 273 7.53 -16.76 33.74
C GLU A 273 8.11 -15.53 33.05
N ALA A 274 8.53 -14.53 33.84
CA ALA A 274 9.05 -13.27 33.34
C ALA A 274 10.16 -12.72 34.23
N ASP A 275 11.04 -11.91 33.64
CA ASP A 275 12.07 -11.13 34.31
C ASP A 275 11.67 -9.65 34.49
N ALA A 276 10.62 -9.22 33.79
CA ALA A 276 10.03 -7.90 33.89
C ALA A 276 8.52 -7.98 34.15
N PHE A 277 8.05 -7.13 35.07
CA PHE A 277 6.65 -7.08 35.47
C PHE A 277 6.08 -5.67 35.30
N PHE A 278 4.80 -5.59 34.98
CA PHE A 278 4.04 -4.36 35.00
C PHE A 278 3.74 -3.97 36.46
N PRO A 279 3.77 -2.69 36.83
CA PRO A 279 3.43 -2.24 38.18
C PRO A 279 2.00 -2.61 38.57
N GLU A 280 1.77 -2.82 39.87
CA GLU A 280 0.42 -3.02 40.38
C GLU A 280 -0.44 -1.75 40.18
N ILE A 281 -1.65 -1.92 39.67
CA ILE A 281 -2.59 -0.83 39.43
C ILE A 281 -3.42 -0.61 40.69
N ASP A 282 -3.08 0.42 41.47
CA ASP A 282 -3.86 0.79 42.65
C ASP A 282 -5.21 1.40 42.24
N THR A 283 -6.29 0.69 42.55
CA THR A 283 -7.69 1.10 42.30
C THR A 283 -8.11 2.37 43.04
N LYS A 284 -7.33 2.84 44.02
CA LYS A 284 -7.52 4.15 44.65
C LYS A 284 -7.09 5.29 43.74
N ILE A 285 -6.05 5.09 42.93
CA ILE A 285 -5.48 6.09 42.02
C ILE A 285 -6.09 5.96 40.62
N TRP A 286 -6.34 4.73 40.17
CA TRP A 286 -6.80 4.43 38.82
C TRP A 286 -8.26 4.01 38.82
N LYS A 287 -9.00 4.46 37.80
CA LYS A 287 -10.38 4.05 37.51
C LYS A 287 -10.40 3.30 36.19
N LEU A 288 -11.02 2.13 36.18
CA LEU A 288 -11.33 1.42 34.92
C LEU A 288 -12.42 2.18 34.17
N ASP A 289 -12.13 2.60 32.94
CA ASP A 289 -13.06 3.36 32.09
C ASP A 289 -13.67 2.49 30.99
N LYS A 290 -12.88 1.62 30.36
CA LYS A 290 -13.32 0.73 29.29
C LYS A 290 -12.70 -0.65 29.43
N GLU A 291 -13.47 -1.66 29.02
CA GLU A 291 -13.01 -3.03 28.86
C GLU A 291 -13.55 -3.63 27.55
N GLU A 292 -12.73 -4.42 26.87
CA GLU A 292 -13.12 -5.16 25.66
C GLU A 292 -12.48 -6.55 25.71
N PHE A 293 -13.29 -7.59 25.89
CA PHE A 293 -12.85 -8.98 26.00
C PHE A 293 -12.69 -9.61 24.61
N HIS A 294 -11.59 -10.32 24.42
CA HIS A 294 -11.28 -11.14 23.25
C HIS A 294 -11.08 -12.60 23.67
N ASP A 295 -11.94 -13.47 23.15
CA ASP A 295 -11.82 -14.91 23.36
C ASP A 295 -10.73 -15.54 22.48
N VAL A 296 -10.40 -16.79 22.76
CA VAL A 296 -9.52 -17.61 21.91
C VAL A 296 -10.12 -17.74 20.52
N ASP A 297 -9.30 -17.54 19.50
CA ASP A 297 -9.67 -17.72 18.10
C ASP A 297 -8.54 -18.36 17.30
N GLU A 298 -8.70 -18.49 15.97
CA GLU A 298 -7.69 -19.09 15.09
C GLU A 298 -6.34 -18.35 15.10
N LYS A 299 -6.31 -17.07 15.50
CA LYS A 299 -5.12 -16.20 15.53
C LYS A 299 -4.56 -16.02 16.94
N HIS A 300 -5.37 -16.20 17.97
CA HIS A 300 -5.03 -15.92 19.37
C HIS A 300 -5.21 -17.18 20.21
N LYS A 301 -4.09 -17.77 20.64
CA LYS A 301 -4.08 -18.99 21.48
C LYS A 301 -4.51 -18.73 22.93
N HIS A 302 -4.46 -17.48 23.37
CA HIS A 302 -4.74 -17.05 24.73
C HIS A 302 -5.86 -16.00 24.67
N PRO A 303 -6.88 -16.09 25.52
CA PRO A 303 -7.86 -15.02 25.64
C PRO A 303 -7.22 -13.80 26.32
N PHE A 304 -7.64 -12.60 25.94
CA PHE A 304 -7.13 -11.37 26.50
C PHE A 304 -8.20 -10.28 26.58
N THR A 305 -8.02 -9.32 27.47
CA THR A 305 -8.92 -8.16 27.60
C THR A 305 -8.14 -6.87 27.40
N TYR A 306 -8.67 -5.95 26.60
CA TYR A 306 -8.20 -4.58 26.59
C TYR A 306 -8.85 -3.81 27.74
N TYR A 307 -8.03 -3.24 28.61
CA TYR A 307 -8.46 -2.33 29.67
C TYR A 307 -7.92 -0.93 29.41
N THR A 308 -8.79 0.07 29.55
CA THR A 308 -8.40 1.47 29.58
C THR A 308 -8.65 2.00 30.99
N TYR A 309 -7.57 2.39 31.69
CA TYR A 309 -7.65 3.07 32.97
C TYR A 309 -7.36 4.55 32.81
N THR A 310 -8.10 5.37 33.56
CA THR A 310 -7.83 6.80 33.70
C THR A 310 -7.46 7.09 35.14
N ARG A 311 -6.52 8.01 35.36
CA ARG A 311 -6.19 8.49 36.70
C ARG A 311 -7.40 9.28 37.25
N LYS A 312 -7.75 9.05 38.52
CA LYS A 312 -8.86 9.71 39.20
C LYS A 312 -8.60 11.18 39.52
#